data_AF-A0A965UP30-F1
#
_entry.id   AF-A0A965UP30-F1
#
_cell.length_a   1.000
_cell.length_b   1.000
_cell.length_c   1.000
_cell.angle_alpha   90.00
_cell.angle_beta   90.00
_cell.angle_gamma   90.00
#
_symmetry.space_group_name_H-M   'P 1'
#
loop_
_entity.id
_entity.type
_entity.pdbx_description
1 polymer ?
#
loop_
_entity_poly.entity_id
_entity_poly.type
_entity_poly.pdbx_seq_one_letter_code
_entity_poly.pdbx_strand_id
1 'polypeptide(L)'
;MTTKHPARPVHASVPAWDDCFEDHAIEGKANGWRVLIDQETMTAKNRHGERSSLEAEVIEKVKSANIQCRFLDCEWMGQRTKTGDKTLILIDTCEPLPYQERVKRLEHIEPVGFYIKSNALLRMNRLDHSNLKTCWEEMDFVNRMAGEVVWEGFVMKKDSRYPWISKPTQHSYEWKKMRIRS
;
A
#
# COMPACT_ATOMS: atom_id res chain seq x y z
N MET A 1 -24.49 -0.83 -10.62
CA MET A 1 -23.04 -1.15 -10.62
C MET A 1 -22.62 -1.42 -9.18
N THR A 2 -22.01 -2.55 -8.90
CA THR A 2 -21.46 -2.86 -7.57
C THR A 2 -20.30 -1.91 -7.28
N THR A 3 -20.35 -1.16 -6.18
CA THR A 3 -19.27 -0.27 -5.76
C THR A 3 -18.01 -1.11 -5.50
N LYS A 4 -16.92 -0.81 -6.21
CA LYS A 4 -15.62 -1.47 -6.02
C LYS A 4 -14.90 -0.82 -4.84
N HIS A 5 -14.42 -1.63 -3.89
CA HIS A 5 -13.63 -1.18 -2.75
C HIS A 5 -12.24 -1.83 -2.77
N PRO A 6 -11.17 -1.08 -2.39
CA PRO A 6 -9.82 -1.60 -2.42
C PRO A 6 -9.64 -2.78 -1.47
N ALA A 7 -8.68 -3.65 -1.79
CA ALA A 7 -8.32 -4.81 -0.99
C ALA A 7 -7.95 -4.40 0.44
N ARG A 8 -8.41 -5.17 1.43
CA ARG A 8 -8.11 -4.96 2.85
C ARG A 8 -7.48 -6.22 3.44
N PRO A 9 -6.23 -6.18 3.91
CA PRO A 9 -5.59 -7.37 4.46
C PRO A 9 -6.21 -7.80 5.80
N VAL A 10 -6.43 -9.11 5.95
CA VAL A 10 -6.81 -9.75 7.21
C VAL A 10 -5.58 -9.99 8.08
N HIS A 11 -5.74 -10.06 9.41
CA HIS A 11 -4.62 -10.36 10.30
C HIS A 11 -4.01 -11.74 9.99
N ALA A 12 -2.69 -11.83 9.99
CA ALA A 12 -1.97 -13.10 9.90
C ALA A 12 -1.98 -13.81 11.25
N SER A 13 -2.09 -15.14 11.24
CA SER A 13 -1.99 -15.98 12.45
C SER A 13 -0.55 -16.32 12.81
N VAL A 14 0.39 -16.13 11.88
CA VAL A 14 1.82 -16.38 12.03
C VAL A 14 2.62 -15.17 11.52
N PRO A 15 3.90 -15.02 11.91
CA PRO A 15 4.74 -13.92 11.46
C PRO A 15 4.98 -13.90 9.94
N ALA A 16 5.37 -12.75 9.39
CA ALA A 16 5.61 -12.59 7.96
C ALA A 16 6.79 -13.41 7.41
N TRP A 17 7.76 -13.78 8.27
CA TRP A 17 8.90 -14.61 7.91
C TRP A 17 8.63 -16.12 8.04
N ASP A 18 7.40 -16.52 8.35
CA ASP A 18 7.01 -17.92 8.35
C ASP A 18 7.01 -18.50 6.92
N ASP A 19 7.40 -19.77 6.78
CA ASP A 19 7.53 -20.46 5.49
C ASP A 19 6.21 -20.47 4.69
N CYS A 20 5.05 -20.38 5.35
CA CYS A 20 3.77 -20.29 4.64
C CYS A 20 3.63 -19.02 3.77
N PHE A 21 4.48 -18.02 3.97
CA PHE A 21 4.53 -16.79 3.19
C PHE A 21 5.70 -16.70 2.20
N GLU A 22 6.51 -17.74 2.02
CA GLU A 22 7.69 -17.73 1.12
C GLU A 22 7.33 -17.33 -0.33
N ASP A 23 6.19 -17.81 -0.82
CA ASP A 23 5.68 -17.49 -2.16
C ASP A 23 4.88 -16.17 -2.22
N HIS A 24 4.74 -15.44 -1.11
CA HIS A 24 4.02 -14.18 -1.09
C HIS A 24 4.94 -13.01 -1.46
N ALA A 25 4.35 -11.96 -1.99
CA ALA A 25 5.01 -10.67 -2.03
C ALA A 25 4.83 -9.96 -0.69
N ILE A 26 5.94 -9.56 -0.07
CA ILE A 26 5.93 -8.95 1.25
C ILE A 26 6.37 -7.50 1.12
N GLU A 27 5.56 -6.62 1.67
CA GLU A 27 5.71 -5.17 1.60
C GLU A 27 5.61 -4.55 2.98
N GLY A 28 6.25 -3.39 3.16
CA GLY A 28 6.04 -2.55 4.32
C GLY A 28 4.59 -2.04 4.38
N LYS A 29 4.04 -1.95 5.59
CA LYS A 29 2.70 -1.40 5.83
C LYS A 29 2.81 0.04 6.32
N ALA A 30 2.82 1.01 5.41
CA ALA A 30 2.81 2.42 5.79
C ALA A 30 1.51 2.82 6.53
N ASN A 31 1.61 3.73 7.51
CA ASN A 31 0.48 4.23 8.30
C ASN A 31 -0.14 5.51 7.71
N GLY A 32 -0.55 5.46 6.45
CA GLY A 32 -1.20 6.60 5.81
C GLY A 32 -2.73 6.49 5.79
N TRP A 33 -3.31 7.25 4.86
CA TRP A 33 -4.72 7.20 4.50
C TRP A 33 -4.88 6.53 3.14
N ARG A 34 -5.68 5.47 3.11
CA ARG A 34 -5.97 4.73 1.88
C ARG A 34 -6.76 5.57 0.89
N VAL A 35 -6.29 5.62 -0.35
CA VAL A 35 -6.94 6.31 -1.47
C VAL A 35 -6.95 5.40 -2.70
N LEU A 36 -8.12 5.23 -3.30
CA LEU A 36 -8.32 4.54 -4.58
C LEU A 36 -8.55 5.58 -5.67
N ILE A 37 -7.68 5.64 -6.67
CA ILE A 37 -7.78 6.59 -7.78
C ILE A 37 -8.33 5.85 -9.00
N ASP A 38 -9.34 6.42 -9.67
CA ASP A 38 -9.78 6.01 -11.01
C ASP A 38 -9.18 6.98 -12.02
N GLN A 39 -8.18 6.54 -12.78
CA GLN A 39 -7.47 7.35 -13.78
C GLN A 39 -8.33 7.64 -15.02
N GLU A 40 -9.40 6.87 -15.27
CA GLU A 40 -10.30 7.15 -16.39
C GLU A 40 -11.19 8.37 -16.09
N THR A 41 -11.68 8.46 -14.86
CA THR A 41 -12.57 9.56 -14.43
C THR A 41 -11.84 10.69 -13.70
N MET A 42 -10.56 10.49 -13.39
CA MET A 42 -9.76 11.38 -12.53
C MET A 42 -10.51 11.72 -11.24
N THR A 43 -10.93 10.67 -10.53
CA THR A 43 -11.57 10.79 -9.21
C THR A 43 -10.83 9.94 -8.18
N ALA A 44 -10.93 10.33 -6.91
CA ALA A 44 -10.29 9.62 -5.82
C ALA A 44 -11.30 9.30 -4.71
N LYS A 45 -11.29 8.06 -4.26
CA LYS A 45 -12.16 7.58 -3.18
C LYS A 45 -11.36 7.13 -1.98
N ASN A 46 -11.89 7.35 -0.78
CA ASN A 46 -11.33 6.79 0.44
C ASN A 46 -11.63 5.27 0.53
N ARG A 47 -11.11 4.61 1.58
CA ARG A 47 -11.39 3.19 1.87
C ARG A 47 -12.88 2.81 1.97
N HIS A 48 -13.76 3.76 2.25
CA HIS A 48 -15.20 3.57 2.41
C HIS A 48 -15.95 3.71 1.08
N GLY A 49 -15.27 4.10 0.00
CA GLY A 49 -15.86 4.33 -1.32
C GLY A 49 -16.46 5.74 -1.50
N GLU A 50 -16.24 6.63 -0.53
CA GLU A 50 -16.67 8.02 -0.56
C GLU A 50 -15.58 8.88 -1.24
N ARG A 51 -15.95 10.07 -1.73
CA ARG A 51 -14.98 11.00 -2.31
C ARG A 51 -13.89 11.35 -1.29
N SER A 52 -12.64 11.25 -1.70
CA SER A 52 -11.49 11.61 -0.86
C SER A 52 -11.39 13.12 -0.70
N SER A 53 -11.12 13.60 0.52
CA SER A 53 -10.77 15.00 0.76
C SER A 53 -9.41 15.40 0.16
N LEU A 54 -8.62 14.42 -0.28
CA LEU A 54 -7.28 14.58 -0.86
C LEU A 54 -7.30 14.44 -2.39
N GLU A 55 -8.48 14.44 -3.01
CA GLU A 55 -8.65 14.09 -4.43
C GLU A 55 -7.78 14.95 -5.34
N ALA A 56 -7.76 16.27 -5.14
CA ALA A 56 -6.97 17.18 -5.96
C ALA A 56 -5.47 16.88 -5.85
N GLU A 57 -4.97 16.69 -4.63
CA GLU A 57 -3.55 16.47 -4.36
C GLU A 57 -3.05 15.12 -4.90
N VAL A 58 -3.83 14.05 -4.74
CA VAL A 58 -3.42 12.73 -5.23
C VAL A 58 -3.48 12.63 -6.75
N ILE A 59 -4.47 13.28 -7.38
CA ILE A 59 -4.60 13.34 -8.83
C ILE A 59 -3.41 14.07 -9.43
N GLU A 60 -3.05 15.22 -8.87
CA GLU A 60 -1.94 16.02 -9.38
C GLU A 60 -0.62 15.22 -9.36
N LYS A 61 -0.41 14.39 -8.33
CA LYS A 61 0.78 13.53 -8.26
C LYS A 61 0.84 12.45 -9.33
N VAL A 62 -0.29 11.85 -9.72
CA VAL A 62 -0.29 10.72 -10.67
C VAL A 62 -0.44 11.14 -12.12
N LYS A 63 -0.92 12.37 -12.39
CA LYS A 63 -1.23 12.86 -13.74
C LYS A 63 -0.06 12.77 -14.73
N SER A 64 1.17 12.99 -14.26
CA SER A 64 2.39 12.93 -15.09
C SER A 64 3.13 11.60 -14.99
N ALA A 65 2.68 10.67 -14.15
CA ALA A 65 3.38 9.41 -13.87
C ALA A 65 3.22 8.35 -14.97
N ASN A 66 2.31 8.57 -15.94
CA ASN A 66 2.04 7.71 -17.10
C ASN A 66 1.84 6.22 -16.74
N ILE A 67 1.12 5.94 -15.66
CA ILE A 67 0.90 4.57 -15.17
C ILE A 67 -0.26 3.92 -15.94
N GLN A 68 0.04 2.85 -16.66
CA GLN A 68 -0.90 2.19 -17.58
C GLN A 68 -1.86 1.22 -16.87
N CYS A 69 -2.80 1.75 -16.09
CA CYS A 69 -3.90 1.00 -15.49
C CYS A 69 -5.12 1.89 -15.25
N ARG A 70 -6.31 1.31 -15.05
CA ARG A 70 -7.47 2.15 -14.70
C ARG A 70 -7.45 2.61 -13.26
N PHE A 71 -7.20 1.70 -12.33
CA PHE A 71 -7.34 1.95 -10.90
C PHE A 71 -6.00 1.83 -10.18
N LEU A 72 -5.66 2.84 -9.39
CA LEU A 72 -4.48 2.85 -8.51
C LEU A 72 -4.92 2.73 -7.06
N ASP A 73 -4.29 1.82 -6.34
CA ASP A 73 -4.48 1.65 -4.90
C ASP A 73 -3.30 2.25 -4.16
N CYS A 74 -3.55 3.29 -3.36
CA CYS A 74 -2.50 4.16 -2.84
C CYS A 74 -2.65 4.42 -1.33
N GLU A 75 -1.56 4.83 -0.72
CA GLU A 75 -1.51 5.34 0.64
C GLU A 75 -0.99 6.78 0.63
N TRP A 76 -1.75 7.69 1.21
CA TRP A 76 -1.35 9.08 1.40
C TRP A 76 -0.75 9.30 2.79
N MET A 77 0.47 9.82 2.83
CA MET A 77 1.21 10.14 4.06
C MET A 77 1.02 11.61 4.46
N GLY A 78 1.13 11.93 5.75
CA GLY A 78 0.98 13.32 6.26
C GLY A 78 -0.26 13.58 7.12
N GLN A 79 -1.27 12.70 7.08
CA GLN A 79 -2.53 12.91 7.83
C GLN A 79 -2.53 12.29 9.23
N ARG A 80 -1.84 11.15 9.41
CA ARG A 80 -1.66 10.52 10.74
C ARG A 80 -0.28 10.77 11.33
N THR A 81 0.70 10.94 10.45
CA THR A 81 2.12 11.06 10.76
C THR A 81 2.65 12.31 10.10
N LYS A 82 3.65 12.96 10.71
CA LYS A 82 4.37 14.07 10.05
C LYS A 82 5.38 13.55 9.02
N THR A 83 5.90 12.34 9.24
CA THR A 83 6.84 11.68 8.34
C THR A 83 6.21 11.42 6.98
N GLY A 84 6.95 11.78 5.93
CA GLY A 84 6.51 11.62 4.54
C GLY A 84 5.37 12.58 4.15
N ASP A 85 5.19 13.72 4.83
CA ASP A 85 4.11 14.66 4.52
C ASP A 85 3.96 14.92 3.02
N LYS A 86 2.70 14.94 2.57
CA LYS A 86 2.32 15.09 1.16
C LYS A 86 2.92 14.04 0.23
N THR A 87 3.11 12.80 0.67
CA THR A 87 3.64 11.72 -0.18
C THR A 87 2.56 10.72 -0.52
N LEU A 88 2.48 10.37 -1.81
CA LEU A 88 1.61 9.31 -2.29
C LEU A 88 2.46 8.07 -2.56
N ILE A 89 2.13 6.98 -1.88
CA ILE A 89 2.76 5.67 -2.08
C ILE A 89 1.78 4.79 -2.85
N LEU A 90 2.16 4.37 -4.05
CA LEU A 90 1.42 3.40 -4.86
C LEU A 90 1.61 2.01 -4.25
N ILE A 91 0.53 1.39 -3.78
CA ILE A 91 0.55 0.05 -3.18
C ILE A 91 0.26 -1.02 -4.23
N ASP A 92 -0.62 -0.75 -5.19
CA ASP A 92 -0.94 -1.72 -6.24
C ASP A 92 -1.62 -1.04 -7.44
N THR A 93 -1.70 -1.75 -8.55
CA THR A 93 -2.66 -1.47 -9.63
C THR A 93 -3.82 -2.45 -9.49
N CYS A 94 -5.07 -2.03 -9.65
CA CYS A 94 -6.22 -2.92 -9.37
C CYS A 94 -6.65 -3.74 -10.60
N GLU A 95 -5.66 -4.18 -11.37
CA GLU A 95 -5.82 -4.89 -12.63
C GLU A 95 -6.11 -6.39 -12.39
N PRO A 96 -6.85 -7.07 -13.28
CA PRO A 96 -7.20 -8.49 -13.11
C PRO A 96 -6.03 -9.45 -13.44
N LEU A 97 -4.80 -9.06 -13.13
CA LEU A 97 -3.56 -9.82 -13.37
C LEU A 97 -2.96 -10.32 -12.06
N PRO A 98 -2.10 -11.38 -12.08
CA PRO A 98 -1.28 -11.75 -10.92
C PRO A 98 -0.48 -10.57 -10.38
N TYR A 99 -0.18 -10.58 -9.08
CA TYR A 99 0.51 -9.48 -8.40
C TYR A 99 1.84 -9.11 -9.10
N GLN A 100 2.65 -10.10 -9.49
CA GLN A 100 3.94 -9.83 -10.14
C GLN A 100 3.78 -9.03 -11.43
N GLU A 101 2.73 -9.29 -12.22
CA GLU A 101 2.44 -8.52 -13.43
C GLU A 101 1.86 -7.14 -13.13
N ARG A 102 1.16 -6.97 -12.01
CA ARG A 102 0.62 -5.67 -11.60
C ARG A 102 1.72 -4.71 -11.14
N VAL A 103 2.72 -5.20 -10.43
CA VAL A 103 3.81 -4.35 -9.93
C VAL A 103 4.79 -3.93 -11.01
N LYS A 104 4.94 -4.71 -12.10
CA LYS A 104 5.71 -4.30 -13.29
C LYS A 104 5.25 -2.95 -13.84
N ARG A 105 3.95 -2.64 -13.76
CA ARG A 105 3.39 -1.35 -14.18
C ARG A 105 3.86 -0.16 -13.37
N LEU A 106 4.47 -0.41 -12.21
CA LEU A 106 4.94 0.61 -11.29
C LEU A 106 6.48 0.70 -11.26
N GLU A 107 7.21 -0.22 -11.89
CA GLU A 107 8.67 -0.35 -11.72
C GLU A 107 9.45 0.94 -12.04
N HIS A 108 8.95 1.77 -12.95
CA HIS A 108 9.51 3.06 -13.31
C HIS A 108 9.32 4.15 -12.25
N ILE A 109 8.48 3.92 -11.25
CA ILE A 109 8.30 4.79 -10.08
C ILE A 109 9.34 4.46 -9.02
N GLU A 110 9.87 5.50 -8.37
CA GLU A 110 10.85 5.35 -7.30
C GLU A 110 10.30 4.48 -6.15
N PRO A 111 11.02 3.43 -5.70
CA PRO A 111 10.59 2.63 -4.56
C PRO A 111 10.71 3.40 -3.24
N VAL A 112 9.73 3.20 -2.36
CA VAL A 112 9.78 3.72 -0.99
C VAL A 112 10.83 2.98 -0.17
N GLY A 113 11.70 3.74 0.50
CA GLY A 113 12.56 3.24 1.57
C GLY A 113 11.91 3.44 2.95
N PHE A 114 12.51 2.89 4.01
CA PHE A 114 11.97 3.03 5.37
C PHE A 114 11.92 4.50 5.85
N TYR A 115 12.84 5.34 5.35
CA TYR A 115 12.80 6.79 5.53
C TYR A 115 11.98 7.41 4.40
N ILE A 116 10.68 7.59 4.64
CA ILE A 116 9.74 8.08 3.63
C ILE A 116 10.03 9.57 3.35
N LYS A 117 10.44 9.87 2.11
CA LYS A 117 10.61 11.25 1.63
C LYS A 117 9.28 11.99 1.65
N SER A 118 9.29 13.28 1.95
CA SER A 118 8.12 14.15 1.84
C SER A 118 7.92 14.63 0.40
N ASN A 119 6.69 15.02 0.07
CA ASN A 119 6.28 15.54 -1.23
C ASN A 119 6.63 14.65 -2.44
N ALA A 120 6.70 13.33 -2.25
CA ALA A 120 7.09 12.42 -3.33
C ALA A 120 5.89 11.68 -3.96
N LEU A 121 6.12 11.06 -5.12
CA LEU A 121 5.35 9.95 -5.63
C LEU A 121 6.26 8.72 -5.58
N LEU A 122 5.88 7.72 -4.79
CA LEU A 122 6.67 6.51 -4.57
C LEU A 122 5.83 5.29 -4.89
N ARG A 123 6.46 4.14 -5.08
CA ARG A 123 5.79 2.83 -5.05
C ARG A 123 6.22 2.02 -3.85
N MET A 124 5.40 1.06 -3.45
CA MET A 124 5.81 0.10 -2.43
C MET A 124 6.98 -0.75 -2.94
N ASN A 125 7.96 -1.00 -2.07
CA ASN A 125 9.07 -1.89 -2.36
C ASN A 125 8.73 -3.32 -1.92
N ARG A 126 9.16 -4.32 -2.70
CA ARG A 126 9.12 -5.72 -2.28
C ARG A 126 10.33 -6.00 -1.39
N LEU A 127 10.07 -6.62 -0.25
CA LEU A 127 11.10 -7.02 0.69
C LEU A 127 11.49 -8.47 0.44
N ASP A 128 12.77 -8.76 0.66
CA ASP A 128 13.31 -10.12 0.62
C ASP A 128 12.89 -10.88 1.88
N HIS A 129 12.31 -12.07 1.70
CA HIS A 129 11.84 -12.93 2.79
C HIS A 129 12.94 -13.23 3.81
N SER A 130 14.18 -13.42 3.33
CA SER A 130 15.34 -13.71 4.18
C SER A 130 15.73 -12.57 5.12
N ASN A 131 15.35 -11.33 4.79
CA ASN A 131 15.74 -10.12 5.51
C ASN A 131 14.60 -9.49 6.34
N LEU A 132 13.42 -10.13 6.42
CA LEU A 132 12.24 -9.51 7.02
C LEU A 132 12.40 -9.15 8.50
N LYS A 133 13.17 -9.93 9.27
CA LYS A 133 13.44 -9.60 10.68
C LYS A 133 14.26 -8.31 10.80
N THR A 134 15.26 -8.13 9.94
CA THR A 134 16.04 -6.88 9.88
C THR A 134 15.17 -5.72 9.39
N CYS A 135 14.32 -5.93 8.38
CA CYS A 135 13.36 -4.92 7.95
C CYS A 135 12.40 -4.51 9.07
N TRP A 136 11.97 -5.47 9.91
CA TRP A 136 11.12 -5.22 11.06
C TRP A 136 11.81 -4.33 12.11
N GLU A 137 13.07 -4.65 12.44
CA GLU A 137 13.88 -3.86 13.36
C GLU A 137 14.08 -2.43 12.85
N GLU A 138 14.36 -2.26 11.55
CA GLU A 138 14.52 -0.95 10.93
C GLU A 138 13.20 -0.14 10.96
N MET A 139 12.06 -0.78 10.65
CA MET A 139 10.75 -0.12 10.76
C MET A 139 10.44 0.34 12.20
N ASP A 140 10.70 -0.49 13.22
CA ASP A 140 10.50 -0.09 14.61
C ASP A 140 11.52 0.97 15.06
N PHE A 141 12.77 0.92 14.58
CA PHE A 141 13.75 1.96 14.80
C PHE A 141 13.29 3.31 14.22
N VAL A 142 12.85 3.35 12.95
CA VAL A 142 12.29 4.56 12.33
C VAL A 142 11.09 5.09 13.10
N ASN A 143 10.18 4.22 13.54
CA ASN A 143 9.04 4.63 14.37
C ASN A 143 9.50 5.30 15.69
N ARG A 144 10.49 4.72 16.37
CA ARG A 144 11.03 5.28 17.62
C ARG A 144 11.73 6.62 17.38
N MET A 145 12.53 6.72 16.33
CA MET A 145 13.21 7.96 15.94
C MET A 145 12.24 9.08 15.60
N ALA A 146 11.15 8.77 14.89
CA ALA A 146 10.13 9.74 14.53
C ALA A 146 9.17 10.08 15.70
N GLY A 147 9.15 9.27 16.75
CA GLY A 147 8.19 9.41 17.86
C GLY A 147 6.74 9.13 17.47
N GLU A 148 6.52 8.44 16.34
CA GLU A 148 5.21 8.14 15.76
C GLU A 148 5.23 6.79 15.02
N VAL A 149 4.06 6.23 14.71
CA VAL A 149 3.96 4.97 13.95
C VAL A 149 3.94 5.30 12.46
N VAL A 150 5.11 5.33 11.81
CA VAL A 150 5.27 5.51 10.36
C VAL A 150 4.95 4.21 9.62
N TRP A 151 5.50 3.10 10.11
CA TRP A 151 5.28 1.75 9.61
C TRP A 151 4.47 0.94 10.62
N GLU A 152 3.31 0.45 10.23
CA GLU A 152 2.47 -0.42 11.05
C GLU A 152 3.00 -1.87 11.11
N GLY A 153 3.79 -2.33 10.13
CA GLY A 153 4.29 -3.70 10.01
C GLY A 153 4.40 -4.17 8.57
N PHE A 154 3.91 -5.37 8.26
CA PHE A 154 3.97 -5.96 6.90
C PHE A 154 2.59 -6.22 6.31
N VAL A 155 2.52 -6.21 4.98
CA VAL A 155 1.44 -6.80 4.18
C VAL A 155 2.02 -7.92 3.33
N MET A 156 1.40 -9.10 3.38
CA MET A 156 1.77 -10.26 2.56
C MET A 156 0.66 -10.48 1.53
N LYS A 157 1.01 -10.42 0.25
CA LYS A 157 0.08 -10.51 -0.87
C LYS A 157 0.35 -11.77 -1.65
N LYS A 158 -0.67 -12.62 -1.82
CA LYS A 158 -0.57 -13.78 -2.71
C LYS A 158 -0.41 -13.32 -4.16
N ASP A 159 0.32 -14.09 -4.97
CA ASP A 159 0.42 -13.84 -6.42
C ASP A 159 -0.85 -14.25 -7.17
N SER A 160 -1.94 -13.55 -6.89
CA SER A 160 -3.26 -13.75 -7.47
C SER A 160 -3.81 -12.43 -8.01
N ARG A 161 -4.98 -12.47 -8.65
CA ARG A 161 -5.65 -11.27 -9.19
C ARG A 161 -5.97 -10.28 -8.08
N TYR A 162 -6.03 -8.98 -8.40
CA TYR A 162 -6.35 -7.96 -7.41
C TYR A 162 -7.69 -8.28 -6.71
N PRO A 163 -7.71 -8.47 -5.37
CA PRO A 163 -8.87 -9.01 -4.67
C PRO A 163 -9.80 -7.87 -4.22
N TRP A 164 -10.54 -7.33 -5.18
CA TRP A 164 -11.62 -6.37 -4.92
C TRP A 164 -12.58 -6.91 -3.84
N ILE A 165 -13.02 -6.04 -2.92
CA ILE A 165 -14.02 -6.40 -1.91
C ILE A 165 -15.36 -5.72 -2.23
N SER A 166 -16.45 -6.36 -1.82
CA SER A 166 -17.82 -5.90 -2.12
C SER A 166 -18.36 -4.88 -1.11
N LYS A 167 -17.81 -4.86 0.10
CA LYS A 167 -18.19 -3.94 1.18
C LYS A 167 -16.93 -3.37 1.84
N PRO A 168 -16.94 -2.11 2.29
CA PRO A 168 -15.76 -1.49 2.87
C PRO A 168 -15.31 -2.16 4.18
N THR A 169 -16.19 -2.87 4.89
CA THR A 169 -15.89 -3.60 6.12
C THR A 169 -15.30 -5.00 5.92
N GLN A 170 -15.35 -5.52 4.69
CA GLN A 170 -14.80 -6.84 4.36
C GLN A 170 -13.27 -6.83 4.32
N HIS A 171 -12.71 -8.03 4.36
CA HIS A 171 -11.28 -8.28 4.22
C HIS A 171 -11.06 -9.24 3.05
N SER A 172 -9.91 -9.10 2.39
CA SER A 172 -9.40 -10.07 1.43
C SER A 172 -8.63 -11.15 2.18
N TYR A 173 -8.95 -12.41 1.94
CA TYR A 173 -8.19 -13.54 2.49
C TYR A 173 -6.86 -13.78 1.76
N GLU A 174 -6.73 -13.25 0.54
CA GLU A 174 -5.53 -13.30 -0.31
C GLU A 174 -4.42 -12.36 0.20
N TRP A 175 -4.79 -11.39 1.04
CA TRP A 175 -3.86 -10.41 1.61
C TRP A 175 -3.84 -10.54 3.13
N LYS A 176 -2.67 -10.71 3.70
CA LYS A 176 -2.45 -10.79 5.15
C LYS A 176 -1.71 -9.56 5.65
N LYS A 177 -1.86 -9.24 6.94
CA LYS A 177 -1.06 -8.21 7.62
C LYS A 177 -0.54 -8.71 8.96
N MET A 178 0.68 -8.31 9.25
CA MET A 178 1.31 -8.41 10.56
C MET A 178 1.59 -6.99 11.05
N ARG A 179 1.34 -6.69 12.33
CA ARG A 179 1.58 -5.36 12.90
C ARG A 179 2.66 -5.39 13.96
N ILE A 180 3.51 -4.36 14.00
CA ILE A 180 4.56 -4.16 15.02
C ILE A 180 3.95 -4.01 16.40
N ARG A 181 2.85 -3.25 16.50
CA ARG A 181 2.10 -3.03 17.74
C ARG A 181 0.63 -3.31 17.48
N SER A 182 -0.01 -4.04 18.40
CA SER A 182 -1.43 -4.40 18.38
C SER A 182 -2.31 -3.23 18.80
#